data_AF-A0A7G2MAS5-F1
#
_entry.id   AF-A0A7G2MAS5-F1
#
_cell.length_a   1.000
_cell.length_b   1.000
_cell.length_c   1.000
_cell.angle_alpha   90.00
_cell.angle_beta   90.00
_cell.angle_gamma   90.00
#
_symmetry.space_group_name_H-M   'P 1'
#
loop_
_entity.id
_entity.type
_entity.pdbx_description
1 polymer ?
#
loop_
_entity_poly.entity_id
_entity_poly.type
_entity_poly.pdbx_seq_one_letter_code
_entity_poly.pdbx_strand_id
1 'polypeptide(L)' 'MLKRIWNLYYDGFRHLPRWARIVCVIVIAKLLIMFIVFKFSLMPNYLNTHYTTDQEKSNHVFKELTTKP' A
#
# COMPACT_ATOMS: atom_id res chain seq x y z
N MET A 1 -24.30 -20.94 -0.52
CA MET A 1 -23.50 -20.80 -1.76
C MET A 1 -22.06 -20.37 -1.52
N LEU A 2 -21.78 -19.32 -0.73
CA LEU A 2 -20.41 -18.79 -0.54
C LEU A 2 -19.37 -19.83 -0.11
N LYS A 3 -19.72 -20.75 0.81
CA LYS A 3 -18.81 -21.83 1.25
C LYS A 3 -18.34 -22.73 0.10
N ARG A 4 -19.19 -22.98 -0.91
CA ARG A 4 -18.85 -23.83 -2.06
C ARG A 4 -17.87 -23.13 -2.99
N ILE A 5 -18.08 -21.83 -3.21
CA ILE A 5 -17.19 -20.98 -4.02
C ILE A 5 -15.82 -20.84 -3.33
N TRP A 6 -15.82 -20.66 -2.01
CA TRP A 6 -14.60 -20.61 -1.21
C TRP A 6 -13.81 -21.92 -1.30
N ASN A 7 -14.46 -23.07 -1.10
CA ASN A 7 -13.79 -24.37 -1.23
C ASN A 7 -13.21 -24.60 -2.62
N LEU A 8 -13.90 -24.16 -3.69
CA LEU A 8 -13.40 -24.29 -5.06
C LEU A 8 -12.10 -23.50 -5.28
N TYR A 9 -12.03 -22.28 -4.75
CA TYR A 9 -10.84 -21.44 -4.82
C TYR A 9 -9.69 -22.00 -3.98
N TYR A 10 -10.01 -22.49 -2.78
CA TYR A 10 -9.03 -23.10 -1.87
C TYR A 10 -8.47 -24.41 -2.43
N ASP A 11 -9.32 -25.30 -2.95
CA ASP A 11 -8.88 -26.57 -3.56
C ASP A 11 -8.08 -26.35 -4.84
N GLY A 12 -8.46 -25.37 -5.66
CA GLY A 12 -7.68 -24.96 -6.83
C GLY A 12 -6.28 -24.48 -6.44
N PHE A 13 -6.19 -23.64 -5.42
CA PHE A 13 -4.91 -23.12 -4.92
C PHE A 13 -4.03 -24.22 -4.30
N ARG A 14 -4.64 -25.22 -3.65
CA ARG A 14 -3.93 -26.36 -3.05
C ARG A 14 -3.36 -27.32 -4.09
N HIS A 15 -4.05 -27.48 -5.22
CA HIS A 15 -3.58 -28.30 -6.35
C HIS A 15 -2.55 -27.59 -7.25
N LEU A 16 -2.22 -26.32 -6.99
CA LEU A 16 -1.21 -25.62 -7.78
C LEU A 16 0.16 -26.30 -7.67
N PRO A 17 0.90 -26.39 -8.79
CA PRO A 17 2.25 -26.89 -8.80
C PRO A 17 3.16 -25.99 -7.93
N ARG A 18 4.21 -26.59 -7.37
CA ARG A 18 5.06 -25.94 -6.34
C ARG A 18 5.59 -24.57 -6.79
N TRP A 19 5.96 -24.44 -8.07
CA TRP A 19 6.43 -23.19 -8.66
C TRP A 19 5.35 -22.09 -8.69
N ALA A 20 4.09 -22.43 -9.02
CA ALA A 20 3.00 -21.47 -9.06
C ALA A 20 2.67 -20.90 -7.67
N ARG A 21 2.72 -21.74 -6.62
CA ARG A 21 2.59 -21.26 -5.23
C ARG A 21 3.70 -20.30 -4.84
N ILE A 22 4.94 -20.61 -5.21
CA ILE A 22 6.10 -19.75 -4.95
C ILE A 22 5.93 -18.40 -5.67
N VAL A 23 5.56 -18.40 -6.95
CA VAL A 23 5.32 -17.17 -7.72
C VAL A 23 4.21 -16.35 -7.09
N CYS A 24 3.10 -16.97 -6.66
CA CYS A 24 2.00 -16.26 -6.01
C CYS A 24 2.45 -15.55 -4.73
N VAL A 25 3.26 -16.22 -3.89
CA VAL A 25 3.86 -15.63 -2.69
C VAL A 25 4.80 -14.48 -3.06
N ILE A 26 5.64 -14.65 -4.10
CA ILE A 26 6.56 -13.60 -4.57
C ILE A 26 5.80 -12.37 -5.06
N VAL A 27 4.71 -12.54 -5.83
CA VAL A 27 3.89 -11.44 -6.33
C VAL A 27 3.23 -10.69 -5.17
N ILE A 28 2.66 -11.39 -4.19
CA ILE A 28 2.08 -10.77 -2.99
C ILE A 28 3.16 -10.00 -2.21
N ALA A 29 4.33 -10.60 -2.00
CA ALA A 29 5.45 -9.96 -1.31
C ALA A 29 5.92 -8.70 -2.06
N LYS A 30 6.04 -8.77 -3.39
CA LYS A 30 6.44 -7.63 -4.22
C LYS A 30 5.43 -6.49 -4.18
N LEU A 31 4.13 -6.81 -4.20
CA LEU A 31 3.07 -5.81 -4.03
C LEU A 31 3.12 -5.16 -2.65
N LEU A 32 3.38 -5.91 -1.58
CA LEU A 32 3.56 -5.35 -0.23
C LEU A 32 4.79 -4.44 -0.16
N ILE A 33 5.93 -4.87 -0.68
CA ILE A 33 7.17 -4.09 -0.70
C ILE A 33 6.96 -2.81 -1.51
N MET A 34 6.37 -2.91 -2.71
CA MET A 34 6.12 -1.76 -3.58
C MET A 34 5.12 -0.79 -2.94
N PHE A 35 4.12 -1.28 -2.22
CA PHE A 35 3.19 -0.45 -1.46
C PHE A 35 3.89 0.32 -0.34
N ILE A 36 4.79 -0.33 0.41
CA ILE A 36 5.57 0.32 1.47
C ILE A 36 6.52 1.37 0.88
N VAL A 37 7.23 1.03 -0.21
CA VAL A 37 8.15 1.95 -0.90
C VAL A 37 7.39 3.12 -1.50
N PHE A 38 6.24 2.89 -2.14
CA PHE A 38 5.38 3.96 -2.68
C PHE A 38 4.85 4.86 -1.55
N LYS A 39 4.40 4.28 -0.44
CA LYS A 39 3.97 5.02 0.74
C LYS A 39 5.10 5.87 1.32
N PHE A 40 6.32 5.34 1.39
CA PHE A 40 7.49 6.05 1.90
C PHE A 40 8.00 7.11 0.91
N SER A 41 8.05 6.77 -0.38
CA SER A 41 8.56 7.64 -1.45
C SER A 41 7.60 8.78 -1.81
N LEU A 42 6.29 8.61 -1.63
CA LEU A 42 5.31 9.69 -1.80
C LEU A 42 5.05 10.48 -0.52
N MET A 43 5.45 9.95 0.64
CA MET A 43 5.28 10.61 1.92
C MET A 43 6.58 10.60 2.74
N PRO A 44 7.72 11.06 2.19
CA PRO A 44 8.94 11.15 2.96
C PRO A 44 8.84 12.39 3.83
N ASN A 45 8.25 12.26 5.01
CA ASN A 45 8.48 13.18 6.12
C ASN A 45 8.31 14.69 5.81
N TYR A 46 7.53 15.08 4.80
CA TYR A 46 7.47 16.47 4.32
C TYR A 46 7.04 17.47 5.42
N LEU A 47 6.34 16.95 6.44
CA LEU A 47 5.77 17.77 7.49
C LEU A 47 6.61 17.75 8.78
N ASN A 48 7.41 16.72 9.05
CA ASN A 48 8.03 16.51 10.37
C ASN A 48 9.41 17.14 10.55
N THR A 49 10.06 17.59 9.47
CA THR A 49 11.41 18.15 9.58
C THR A 49 11.39 19.65 9.95
N HIS A 50 10.24 20.33 9.89
CA HIS A 50 10.16 21.78 10.13
C HIS A 50 9.01 22.25 11.05
N TYR A 51 8.08 21.39 11.47
CA TYR A 51 6.90 21.84 12.23
C TYR A 51 6.56 20.89 13.39
N THR A 52 6.49 21.47 14.58
CA THR A 52 6.27 20.77 15.86
C THR A 52 4.79 20.46 16.12
N THR A 53 3.87 21.11 15.41
CA THR A 53 2.42 21.06 15.68
C THR A 53 1.61 20.78 14.41
N ASP A 54 0.64 19.87 14.49
CA ASP A 54 -0.24 19.47 13.37
C ASP A 54 -1.03 20.64 12.74
N GLN A 55 -1.27 21.71 13.50
CA GLN A 55 -1.94 22.92 13.01
C GLN A 55 -1.09 23.76 12.04
N GLU A 56 0.21 23.93 12.30
CA GLU A 56 1.09 24.73 11.42
C GLU A 56 1.32 24.06 10.07
N LYS A 57 1.45 22.73 10.11
CA LYS A 57 1.52 21.83 8.97
C LYS A 57 0.33 22.00 8.03
N SER A 58 -0.88 21.96 8.57
CA SER A 58 -2.12 22.11 7.79
C SER A 58 -2.25 23.50 7.17
N ASN A 59 -1.87 24.55 7.90
CA ASN A 59 -1.94 25.93 7.39
C ASN A 59 -0.94 26.21 6.27
N HIS A 60 0.26 25.63 6.30
CA HIS A 60 1.25 25.80 5.22
C HIS A 60 0.79 25.13 3.92
N VAL A 61 0.27 23.90 3.99
CA VAL A 61 -0.29 23.19 2.82
C VAL A 61 -1.51 23.93 2.26
N PHE A 62 -2.39 24.44 3.11
CA PHE A 62 -3.53 25.24 2.69
C PHE A 62 -3.10 26.52 1.94
N LYS A 63 -2.07 27.22 2.43
CA LYS A 63 -1.52 28.40 1.77
C LYS A 63 -0.91 28.08 0.40
N GLU A 64 -0.13 27.01 0.28
CA GLU A 64 0.47 26.60 -1.01
C GLU A 64 -0.59 26.20 -2.04
N LEU A 65 -1.67 25.53 -1.63
CA LEU A 65 -2.78 25.15 -2.51
C LEU A 65 -3.66 26.34 -2.93
N THR A 66 -3.69 27.41 -2.13
CA THR A 66 -4.53 28.59 -2.39
C THR A 66 -3.76 29.72 -3.09
N THR A 67 -2.41 29.73 -3.00
CA THR A 67 -1.57 30.85 -3.47
C THR A 67 -0.92 30.59 -4.83
N LYS A 68 -0.74 29.34 -5.27
CA LYS A 68 -0.29 29.08 -6.65
C LYS A 68 -1.51 28.93 -7.58
N PRO A 69 -1.56 29.65 -8.70
CA PRO A 69 -2.65 29.56 -9.68
C PRO A 69 -2.74 28.18 -10.32
#